data_AF-A0A2V8QQW1-F1
#
_entry.id   AF-A0A2V8QQW1-F1
#
_cell.length_a   1.000
_cell.length_b   1.000
_cell.length_c   1.000
_cell.angle_alpha   90.00
_cell.angle_beta   90.00
_cell.angle_gamma   90.00
#
_symmetry.space_group_name_H-M   'P 1'
#
loop_
_entity.id
_entity.type
_entity.pdbx_description
1 polymer ?
#
loop_
_entity_poly.entity_id
_entity_poly.type
_entity_poly.pdbx_seq_one_letter_code
_entity_poly.pdbx_strand_id
1 'polypeptide(L)' 'MSVPLNTHGARMALNRDPELRQWAEQWLKNKERTVAGNMTDEEFDKHWLYVRPERMHEGAIEAVAAYQQEHQG' A
#
# COMPACT_ATOMS: atom_id res chain seq x y z
N MET A 1 3.59 7.52 -25.30
CA MET A 1 3.13 8.04 -24.00
C MET A 1 2.67 6.84 -23.18
N SER A 2 3.23 6.61 -21.99
CA SER A 2 2.70 5.57 -21.09
C SER A 2 1.32 6.00 -20.60
N VAL A 3 0.39 5.06 -20.51
CA VAL A 3 -0.94 5.32 -19.95
C VAL A 3 -0.76 5.63 -18.46
N PRO A 4 -1.33 6.74 -17.94
CA PRO A 4 -1.28 7.03 -16.51
C PRO A 4 -1.86 5.89 -15.70
N LEU A 5 -1.21 5.54 -14.58
CA LEU A 5 -1.69 4.49 -13.69
C LEU A 5 -3.07 4.87 -13.13
N ASN A 6 -4.06 4.01 -13.32
CA ASN A 6 -5.40 4.16 -12.75
C ASN A 6 -5.66 3.08 -11.66
N THR A 7 -6.73 3.22 -10.88
CA THR A 7 -7.02 2.34 -9.73
C THR A 7 -7.17 0.88 -10.15
N HIS A 8 -7.82 0.61 -11.27
CA HIS A 8 -7.97 -0.74 -11.77
C HIS A 8 -6.62 -1.35 -12.16
N GLY A 9 -5.80 -0.59 -12.89
CA GLY A 9 -4.45 -1.01 -13.28
C GLY A 9 -3.54 -1.26 -12.08
N ALA A 10 -3.55 -0.38 -11.08
CA ALA A 10 -2.77 -0.55 -9.85
C ALA A 10 -3.18 -1.82 -9.10
N ARG A 11 -4.49 -2.03 -8.89
CA ARG A 11 -4.99 -3.25 -8.23
C ARG A 11 -4.66 -4.52 -9.00
N MET A 12 -4.71 -4.48 -10.34
CA MET A 12 -4.30 -5.60 -11.17
C MET A 12 -2.80 -5.88 -11.06
N ALA A 13 -1.95 -4.86 -10.97
CA ALA A 13 -0.52 -5.03 -10.73
C ALA A 13 -0.26 -5.71 -9.37
N LEU A 14 -0.89 -5.20 -8.29
CA LEU A 14 -0.80 -5.79 -6.95
C LEU A 14 -1.34 -7.24 -6.87
N ASN A 15 -2.22 -7.64 -7.77
CA ASN A 15 -2.73 -9.02 -7.82
C ASN A 15 -1.82 -9.96 -8.63
N ARG A 16 -1.04 -9.43 -9.57
CA ARG A 16 -0.17 -10.21 -10.46
C ARG A 16 1.24 -10.41 -9.90
N ASP A 17 1.72 -9.46 -9.10
CA ASP A 17 3.06 -9.46 -8.56
C ASP A 17 3.02 -9.52 -7.01
N PRO A 18 3.29 -10.69 -6.41
CA PRO A 18 3.29 -10.86 -4.96
C PRO A 18 4.36 -10.03 -4.23
N GLU A 19 5.49 -9.77 -4.86
CA GLU A 19 6.59 -9.00 -4.26
C GLU A 19 6.21 -7.53 -4.18
N LEU A 20 5.73 -6.97 -5.30
CA LEU A 20 5.14 -5.63 -5.33
C LEU A 20 4.01 -5.50 -4.30
N ARG A 21 3.14 -6.52 -4.21
CA ARG A 21 2.04 -6.53 -3.24
C ARG A 21 2.55 -6.45 -1.80
N GLN A 22 3.55 -7.25 -1.46
CA GLN A 22 4.12 -7.30 -0.12
C GLN A 22 4.78 -5.96 0.22
N TRP A 23 5.55 -5.38 -0.71
CA TRP A 23 6.17 -4.08 -0.52
C TRP A 23 5.10 -2.99 -0.31
N ALA A 24 4.06 -2.96 -1.16
CA ALA A 24 2.97 -1.99 -1.06
C ALA A 24 2.20 -2.11 0.27
N GLU A 25 1.95 -3.34 0.75
CA GLU A 25 1.31 -3.57 2.05
C GLU A 25 2.15 -2.99 3.20
N GLN A 26 3.46 -3.21 3.20
CA GLN A 26 4.34 -2.66 4.24
C GLN A 26 4.46 -1.14 4.16
N TRP A 27 4.58 -0.61 2.95
CA TRP A 27 4.64 0.84 2.74
C TRP A 27 3.36 1.54 3.24
N LEU A 28 2.18 0.99 2.92
CA LEU A 28 0.91 1.49 3.41
C LEU A 28 0.73 1.29 4.92
N LYS A 29 1.20 0.17 5.49
CA LYS A 29 1.19 -0.08 6.93
C LYS A 29 2.01 0.98 7.67
N ASN A 30 3.19 1.31 7.16
CA ASN A 30 4.04 2.37 7.73
C ASN A 30 3.37 3.74 7.67
N LYS A 31 2.68 4.06 6.57
CA LYS A 31 1.88 5.29 6.48
C LYS A 31 0.71 5.30 7.46
N GLU A 32 0.00 4.19 7.63
CA GLU A 32 -1.08 4.12 8.62
C GLU A 32 -0.54 4.30 10.05
N ARG A 33 0.66 3.79 10.34
CA ARG A 33 1.31 3.93 11.65
C ARG A 33 1.57 5.38 12.03
N THR A 34 1.89 6.24 11.06
CA THR A 34 2.14 7.66 11.32
C THR A 34 0.85 8.41 11.69
N VAL A 35 -0.29 7.98 11.15
CA VAL A 35 -1.62 8.54 11.47
C VAL A 35 -2.14 7.98 12.81
N ALA A 36 -1.86 6.70 13.10
CA ALA A 36 -2.25 6.00 14.32
C ALA A 36 -1.19 6.09 15.45
N GLY A 37 -0.45 7.21 15.53
CA GLY A 37 0.74 7.33 16.39
C GLY A 37 0.50 7.20 17.90
N ASN A 38 -0.76 7.27 18.36
CA ASN A 38 -1.10 7.12 19.78
C ASN A 38 -1.40 5.67 20.20
N MET A 39 -1.48 4.72 19.26
CA MET A 39 -1.72 3.31 19.55
C MET A 39 -0.43 2.62 20.00
N THR A 40 -0.50 1.68 20.93
CA THR A 40 0.61 0.73 21.15
C THR A 40 0.83 -0.14 19.90
N ASP A 41 1.93 -0.89 19.87
CA ASP A 41 2.19 -1.82 18.77
C ASP A 41 1.10 -2.90 18.67
N GLU A 42 0.64 -3.45 19.80
CA GLU A 42 -0.43 -4.47 19.82
C GLU A 42 -1.79 -3.90 19.38
N GLU A 43 -2.11 -2.67 19.79
CA GLU A 43 -3.31 -1.98 19.36
C GLU A 43 -3.28 -1.70 17.85
N PHE A 44 -2.12 -1.26 17.36
CA PHE A 44 -1.93 -0.98 15.95
C PHE A 44 -1.99 -2.24 15.09
N ASP A 45 -1.41 -3.36 15.52
CA ASP A 45 -1.51 -4.60 14.78
C ASP A 45 -2.95 -5.09 14.66
N LYS A 46 -3.75 -4.93 15.73
CA LYS A 46 -5.20 -5.21 15.67
C LYS A 46 -5.90 -4.25 14.71
N HIS A 47 -5.65 -2.94 14.82
CA HIS A 47 -6.19 -1.92 13.93
C HIS A 47 -5.90 -2.23 12.46
N TRP A 48 -4.65 -2.59 12.15
CA TRP A 48 -4.21 -2.91 10.80
C TRP A 48 -4.98 -4.07 10.18
N LEU A 49 -5.27 -5.14 10.95
CA LEU A 49 -6.05 -6.26 10.45
C LEU A 49 -7.43 -5.84 9.93
N TYR A 50 -8.04 -4.80 10.53
CA TYR A 50 -9.34 -4.28 10.14
C TYR A 50 -9.27 -3.31 8.96
N VAL A 51 -8.29 -2.41 8.91
CA VAL A 51 -8.23 -1.36 7.86
C VAL A 51 -7.43 -1.76 6.63
N ARG A 52 -6.65 -2.84 6.70
CA ARG A 52 -5.77 -3.27 5.61
C ARG A 52 -6.50 -3.42 4.27
N PRO A 53 -7.66 -4.10 4.15
CA PRO A 53 -8.30 -4.29 2.85
C PRO A 53 -8.63 -2.95 2.16
N GLU A 54 -9.18 -2.00 2.91
CA GLU A 54 -9.53 -0.66 2.44
C GLU A 54 -8.28 0.14 2.08
N ARG A 55 -7.25 0.13 2.94
CA ARG A 55 -5.97 0.81 2.66
C ARG A 55 -5.27 0.27 1.43
N MET A 56 -5.29 -1.04 1.21
CA MET A 56 -4.75 -1.65 -0.01
C MET A 56 -5.55 -1.25 -1.26
N HIS A 57 -6.85 -0.99 -1.14
CA HIS A 57 -7.67 -0.54 -2.27
C HIS A 57 -7.53 0.95 -2.56
N GLU A 58 -7.63 1.79 -1.54
CA GLU A 58 -7.54 3.25 -1.63
C GLU A 58 -6.12 3.69 -1.99
N GLY A 59 -5.11 3.09 -1.36
CA GLY A 59 -3.70 3.40 -1.53
C GLY A 59 -3.03 2.73 -2.74
N ALA A 60 -3.77 1.95 -3.54
CA ALA A 60 -3.19 1.12 -4.60
C ALA A 60 -2.35 1.93 -5.62
N ILE A 61 -2.90 3.06 -6.11
CA ILE A 61 -2.18 3.91 -7.08
C ILE A 61 -0.90 4.46 -6.44
N GLU A 62 -1.03 4.99 -5.23
CA GLU A 62 0.06 5.67 -4.55
C GLU A 62 1.20 4.70 -4.23
N ALA A 63 0.89 3.53 -3.67
CA ALA A 63 1.88 2.53 -3.32
C ALA A 63 2.61 1.98 -4.55
N VAL A 64 1.90 1.71 -5.65
CA VAL A 64 2.55 1.24 -6.90
C VAL A 64 3.43 2.34 -7.50
N ALA A 65 2.98 3.59 -7.50
CA ALA A 65 3.79 4.70 -7.98
C ALA A 65 5.05 4.90 -7.12
N ALA A 66 4.94 4.79 -5.80
CA ALA A 66 6.08 4.88 -4.88
C ALA A 66 7.08 3.74 -5.12
N TYR A 67 6.61 2.50 -5.32
CA TYR A 67 7.47 1.37 -5.65
C TYR A 67 8.27 1.60 -6.94
N GLN A 68 7.58 2.08 -8.00
CA GLN A 68 8.22 2.41 -9.27
C GLN A 68 9.27 3.50 -9.12
N GLN A 69 9.01 4.54 -8.33
CA GLN A 69 9.98 5.60 -8.06
C GLN A 69 11.22 5.08 -7.31
N GLU A 70 11.04 4.18 -6.34
CA GLU A 70 12.14 3.65 -5.52
C GLU A 70 13.00 2.60 -6.26
N HIS A 71 12.41 1.83 -7.17
CA HIS A 71 13.08 0.67 -7.81
C HIS A 71 13.39 0.86 -9.30
N GLN A 72 12.87 1.91 -9.93
CA GLN A 72 13.09 2.21 -11.36
C GLN A 72 13.71 3.61 -11.56
N GLY A 73 14.15 4.24 -10.48
CA GLY A 73 14.96 5.47 -10.48
C GLY A 73 16.44 5.19 -10.68
#